data_AF-A0AAD8TS28-F1
#
_entry.id   AF-A0AAD8TS28-F1
#
_cell.length_a   1.000
_cell.length_b   1.000
_cell.length_c   1.000
_cell.angle_alpha   90.00
_cell.angle_beta   90.00
_cell.angle_gamma   90.00
#
_symmetry.space_group_name_H-M   'P 1'
#
loop_
_entity.id
_entity.type
_entity.pdbx_description
1 polymer ?
#
loop_
_entity_poly.entity_id
_entity_poly.type
_entity_poly.pdbx_seq_one_letter_code
_entity_poly.pdbx_strand_id
1 'polypeptide(L)'
;MRDSDVPKPDADERVMTKAWVERGLSLPCSEFFLSILNTYGLQPHNIFPNSYLLLSNFATLCEGHLGIRPDVRLWQFFFRVKKETKDKAMVNCGSMTFMLRPGRMYPPHDSHESVWYWNARWFYEKNITVLGVHEGLPTFVNEPPEERDSWSQLNTLAEENFRTILRAPVSGDAVEDPEDDDEGEERVPRKAAPRPTKRPRAKASGSEAGGSSENTH
;
A
#
# COMPACT_ATOMS: atom_id res chain seq x y z
N MET A 1 13.56 -12.53 8.13
CA MET A 1 13.75 -13.99 8.17
C MET A 1 13.81 -14.45 9.62
N ARG A 2 13.63 -15.74 9.91
CA ARG A 2 14.08 -16.30 11.19
C ARG A 2 15.62 -16.25 11.18
N ASP A 3 16.25 -15.93 12.31
CA ASP A 3 17.72 -15.76 12.40
C ASP A 3 18.52 -17.03 12.01
N SER A 4 17.86 -18.18 11.88
CA SER A 4 18.47 -19.46 11.51
C SER A 4 18.67 -19.69 10.00
N ASP A 5 18.02 -18.92 9.12
CA ASP A 5 18.06 -19.12 7.66
C ASP A 5 18.40 -17.82 6.91
N VAL A 6 19.67 -17.41 6.94
CA VAL A 6 20.17 -16.29 6.14
C VAL A 6 20.24 -16.71 4.66
N PRO A 7 19.55 -16.03 3.73
CA PRO A 7 19.61 -16.36 2.31
C PRO A 7 21.03 -16.21 1.75
N LYS A 8 21.42 -17.11 0.85
CA LYS A 8 22.69 -17.07 0.11
C LYS A 8 22.41 -17.19 -1.41
N PRO A 9 21.85 -16.14 -2.03
CA PRO A 9 21.62 -16.15 -3.48
C PRO A 9 22.95 -16.14 -4.24
N ASP A 10 22.94 -16.74 -5.43
CA ASP A 10 24.03 -16.57 -6.39
C ASP A 10 24.08 -15.12 -6.96
N ALA A 11 25.16 -14.78 -7.67
CA ALA A 11 25.37 -13.42 -8.18
C ALA A 11 24.26 -12.94 -9.13
N ASP A 12 23.66 -13.86 -9.89
CA ASP A 12 22.54 -13.62 -10.79
C ASP A 12 21.16 -13.84 -10.14
N GLU A 13 21.11 -14.17 -8.84
CA GLU A 13 19.87 -14.41 -8.11
C GLU A 13 19.53 -13.29 -7.14
N ARG A 14 18.24 -13.14 -6.86
CA ARG A 14 17.70 -12.15 -5.92
C ARG A 14 16.74 -12.82 -4.97
N VAL A 15 16.81 -12.40 -3.71
CA VAL A 15 15.86 -12.86 -2.69
C VAL A 15 14.54 -12.15 -2.89
N MET A 16 13.46 -12.92 -3.05
CA MET A 16 12.10 -12.43 -3.23
C MET A 16 11.20 -13.03 -2.16
N THR A 17 10.11 -12.33 -1.82
CA THR A 17 9.04 -12.89 -0.97
C THR A 17 7.73 -12.89 -1.72
N LYS A 18 6.89 -13.89 -1.43
CA LYS A 18 5.53 -13.96 -1.99
C LYS A 18 4.73 -12.68 -1.68
N ALA A 19 4.89 -12.13 -0.46
CA ALA A 19 4.16 -10.95 -0.01
C ALA A 19 4.49 -9.68 -0.80
N TRP A 20 5.71 -9.56 -1.34
CA TRP A 20 6.09 -8.44 -2.21
C TRP A 20 5.47 -8.58 -3.60
N VAL A 21 5.49 -9.79 -4.16
CA VAL A 21 4.92 -10.05 -5.50
C VAL A 21 3.41 -9.78 -5.51
N GLU A 22 2.69 -10.24 -4.49
CA GLU A 22 1.27 -9.96 -4.32
C GLU A 22 0.95 -8.45 -4.17
N ARG A 23 1.95 -7.61 -3.88
CA ARG A 23 1.80 -6.16 -3.69
C ARG A 23 2.41 -5.34 -4.82
N GLY A 24 2.66 -5.97 -5.97
CA GLY A 24 3.04 -5.30 -7.21
C GLY A 24 4.53 -5.34 -7.53
N LEU A 25 5.37 -6.00 -6.72
CA LEU A 25 6.74 -6.26 -7.15
C LEU A 25 6.75 -7.31 -8.26
N SER A 26 7.26 -6.94 -9.43
CA SER A 26 7.42 -7.84 -10.57
C SER A 26 8.80 -7.71 -11.18
N LEU A 27 9.21 -8.72 -11.95
CA LEU A 27 10.42 -8.71 -12.76
C LEU A 27 10.06 -8.68 -14.26
N PRO A 28 10.79 -7.92 -15.09
CA PRO A 28 11.80 -6.96 -14.67
C PRO A 28 11.19 -5.80 -13.86
N CYS A 29 11.94 -5.27 -12.89
CA CYS A 29 11.46 -4.17 -12.07
C CYS A 29 11.28 -2.88 -12.90
N SER A 30 10.32 -2.05 -12.51
CA SER A 30 10.13 -0.74 -13.15
C SER A 30 11.34 0.18 -12.90
N GLU A 31 11.63 1.06 -13.87
CA GLU A 31 12.68 2.08 -13.74
C GLU A 31 12.47 2.96 -12.49
N PHE A 32 11.21 3.27 -12.17
CA PHE A 32 10.85 4.01 -10.98
C PHE A 32 11.26 3.27 -9.70
N PHE A 33 10.97 1.98 -9.58
CA PHE A 33 11.35 1.20 -8.40
C PHE A 33 12.87 1.11 -8.25
N LEU A 34 13.60 0.87 -9.34
CA LEU A 34 15.06 0.87 -9.32
C LEU A 34 15.62 2.24 -8.88
N SER A 35 15.01 3.33 -9.36
CA SER A 35 15.38 4.69 -8.96
C SER A 35 15.14 4.96 -7.47
N ILE A 36 14.06 4.42 -6.90
CA ILE A 36 13.78 4.47 -5.46
C ILE A 36 14.87 3.74 -4.68
N LEU A 37 15.21 2.50 -5.06
CA LEU A 37 16.28 1.73 -4.41
C LEU A 37 17.61 2.48 -4.44
N ASN A 38 18.00 2.99 -5.61
CA ASN A 38 19.26 3.72 -5.78
C ASN A 38 19.29 5.02 -4.94
N THR A 39 18.21 5.81 -4.99
CA THR A 39 18.13 7.10 -4.29
C THR A 39 18.23 6.94 -2.77
N TYR A 40 17.60 5.91 -2.22
CA TYR A 40 17.58 5.68 -0.77
C TYR A 40 18.66 4.71 -0.28
N GLY A 41 19.43 4.09 -1.18
CA GLY A 41 20.42 3.08 -0.81
C GLY A 41 19.81 1.82 -0.23
N LEU A 42 18.65 1.43 -0.76
CA LEU A 42 17.88 0.32 -0.22
C LEU A 42 18.04 -0.92 -1.09
N GLN A 43 17.91 -2.05 -0.44
CA GLN A 43 17.64 -3.33 -1.09
C GLN A 43 16.17 -3.70 -0.91
N PRO A 44 15.62 -4.53 -1.81
CA PRO A 44 14.22 -4.95 -1.72
C PRO A 44 13.81 -5.47 -0.33
N HIS A 45 14.69 -6.25 0.30
CA HIS A 45 14.39 -6.87 1.59
C HIS A 45 14.33 -5.89 2.77
N ASN A 46 14.86 -4.67 2.63
CA ASN A 46 14.74 -3.64 3.66
C ASN A 46 13.32 -3.06 3.72
N ILE A 47 12.55 -3.14 2.63
CA ILE A 47 11.23 -2.50 2.48
C ILE A 47 10.11 -3.44 2.96
N PHE A 48 9.17 -2.90 3.75
CA PHE A 48 7.97 -3.66 4.17
C PHE A 48 7.02 -3.93 3.00
N PRO A 49 6.28 -5.05 3.00
CA PRO A 49 5.34 -5.38 1.92
C PRO A 49 4.36 -4.26 1.60
N ASN A 50 3.73 -3.63 2.59
CA ASN A 50 2.75 -2.56 2.33
C ASN A 50 3.36 -1.32 1.66
N SER A 51 4.68 -1.12 1.78
CA SER A 51 5.38 -0.05 1.06
C SER A 51 5.53 -0.35 -0.44
N TYR A 52 5.56 -1.62 -0.86
CA TYR A 52 5.50 -1.98 -2.29
C TYR A 52 4.16 -1.64 -2.90
N LEU A 53 3.07 -1.86 -2.16
CA LEU A 53 1.75 -1.49 -2.63
C LEU A 53 1.64 0.02 -2.80
N LEU A 54 2.18 0.80 -1.85
CA LEU A 54 2.18 2.27 -1.95
C LEU A 54 2.97 2.75 -3.17
N LEU A 55 4.14 2.16 -3.43
CA LEU A 55 4.95 2.44 -4.62
C LEU A 55 4.17 2.11 -5.91
N SER A 56 3.50 0.96 -5.94
CA SER A 56 2.69 0.52 -7.09
C SER A 56 1.51 1.46 -7.32
N ASN A 57 0.79 1.83 -6.26
CA ASN A 57 -0.33 2.79 -6.34
C ASN A 57 0.14 4.16 -6.84
N PHE A 58 1.32 4.61 -6.41
CA PHE A 58 1.88 5.87 -6.89
C PHE A 58 2.27 5.82 -8.37
N ALA A 59 2.87 4.72 -8.82
CA ALA A 59 3.16 4.52 -10.24
C ALA A 59 1.87 4.53 -11.07
N THR A 60 0.84 3.79 -10.64
CA THR A 60 -0.48 3.77 -11.29
C THR A 60 -1.14 5.15 -11.29
N LEU A 61 -1.04 5.92 -10.20
CA LEU A 61 -1.54 7.30 -10.15
C LEU A 61 -0.84 8.17 -11.19
N CYS A 62 0.49 8.10 -11.27
CA CYS A 62 1.26 8.90 -12.21
C CYS A 62 0.90 8.55 -13.66
N GLU A 63 0.96 7.27 -14.02
CA GLU A 63 0.81 6.83 -15.40
C GLU A 63 -0.64 6.80 -15.86
N GLY A 64 -1.54 6.28 -15.02
CA GLY A 64 -2.94 6.04 -15.37
C GLY A 64 -3.87 7.22 -15.15
N HIS A 65 -3.59 8.07 -14.17
CA HIS A 65 -4.48 9.20 -13.85
C HIS A 65 -3.87 10.55 -14.23
N LEU A 66 -2.58 10.76 -13.96
CA LEU A 66 -1.93 12.04 -14.21
C LEU A 66 -1.28 12.13 -15.60
N GLY A 67 -1.11 11.00 -16.30
CA GLY A 67 -0.48 10.95 -17.62
C GLY A 67 1.01 11.34 -17.61
N ILE A 68 1.69 11.16 -16.48
CA ILE A 68 3.12 11.49 -16.31
C ILE A 68 3.92 10.24 -15.92
N ARG A 69 5.23 10.26 -16.17
CA ARG A 69 6.11 9.21 -15.68
C ARG A 69 6.32 9.34 -14.16
N PRO A 70 6.25 8.26 -13.38
CA PRO A 70 6.59 8.28 -11.97
C PRO A 70 8.07 8.62 -11.79
N ASP A 71 8.35 9.61 -10.95
CA ASP A 71 9.69 10.17 -10.74
C ASP A 71 10.00 10.27 -9.24
N VAL A 72 11.26 10.03 -8.87
CA VAL A 72 11.66 10.02 -7.44
C VAL A 72 11.54 11.40 -6.79
N ARG A 73 11.71 12.49 -7.55
CA ARG A 73 11.52 13.85 -7.03
C ARG A 73 10.07 14.10 -6.68
N LEU A 74 9.16 13.61 -7.53
CA LEU A 74 7.74 13.67 -7.23
C LEU A 74 7.38 12.80 -6.04
N TRP A 75 7.96 11.61 -5.97
CA TRP A 75 7.79 10.75 -4.81
C TRP A 75 8.25 11.45 -3.52
N GLN A 76 9.42 12.09 -3.52
CA GLN A 76 9.95 12.85 -2.38
C GLN A 76 9.09 14.06 -1.98
N PHE A 77 8.28 14.60 -2.89
CA PHE A 77 7.33 15.66 -2.60
C PHE A 77 6.16 15.17 -1.73
N PHE A 78 5.64 13.96 -2.01
CA PHE A 78 4.55 13.35 -1.26
C PHE A 78 5.03 12.58 -0.03
N PHE A 79 6.07 11.77 -0.19
CA PHE A 79 6.46 10.77 0.79
C PHE A 79 7.84 11.06 1.38
N ARG A 80 8.04 10.54 2.58
CA ARG A 80 9.35 10.41 3.22
C ARG A 80 9.57 8.98 3.65
N VAL A 81 10.83 8.64 3.81
CA VAL A 81 11.24 7.36 4.37
C VAL A 81 11.02 7.40 5.89
N LYS A 82 10.48 6.31 6.44
CA LYS A 82 10.40 6.07 7.89
C LYS A 82 11.15 4.79 8.22
N LYS A 83 12.18 4.96 9.03
CA LYS A 83 12.91 3.85 9.64
C LYS A 83 12.08 3.20 10.74
N GLU A 84 11.98 1.88 10.67
CA GLU A 84 11.45 1.02 11.71
C GLU A 84 12.63 0.37 12.44
N THR A 85 12.63 0.50 13.77
CA THR A 85 13.70 -0.03 14.62
C THR A 85 13.15 -1.09 15.55
N LYS A 86 13.90 -2.18 15.73
CA LYS A 86 13.68 -3.17 16.78
C LYS A 86 14.82 -3.03 17.78
N ASP A 87 14.50 -2.94 19.07
CA ASP A 87 15.51 -2.78 20.14
C ASP A 87 16.49 -1.61 19.90
N LYS A 88 15.97 -0.49 19.37
CA LYS A 88 16.72 0.74 18.99
C LYS A 88 17.71 0.59 17.83
N ALA A 89 17.75 -0.57 17.18
CA ALA A 89 18.57 -0.81 16.00
C ALA A 89 17.68 -1.06 14.76
N MET A 90 18.21 -0.74 13.58
CA MET A 90 17.56 -1.13 12.33
C MET A 90 17.83 -2.60 12.04
N VAL A 91 16.79 -3.31 11.62
CA VAL A 91 16.89 -4.72 11.20
C VAL A 91 17.25 -4.82 9.72
N ASN A 92 17.93 -5.90 9.34
CA ASN A 92 18.33 -6.14 7.95
C ASN A 92 17.08 -6.25 7.04
N CYS A 93 16.03 -6.93 7.53
CA CYS A 93 14.83 -7.22 6.75
C CYS A 93 13.59 -6.53 7.34
N GLY A 94 12.93 -5.69 6.53
CA GLY A 94 11.77 -4.91 6.96
C GLY A 94 12.11 -3.84 7.98
N SER A 95 13.05 -2.97 7.68
CA SER A 95 13.34 -1.77 8.48
C SER A 95 12.82 -0.49 7.83
N MET A 96 12.20 -0.59 6.65
CA MET A 96 11.82 0.58 5.88
C MET A 96 10.36 0.62 5.47
N THR A 97 9.72 1.74 5.81
CA THR A 97 8.39 2.10 5.31
C THR A 97 8.42 3.49 4.67
N PHE A 98 7.41 3.80 3.88
CA PHE A 98 7.19 5.16 3.37
C PHE A 98 5.95 5.77 4.00
N MET A 99 6.05 7.04 4.36
CA MET A 99 4.96 7.79 4.98
C MET A 99 4.64 9.05 4.19
N LEU A 100 3.35 9.34 4.05
CA LEU A 100 2.87 10.60 3.51
C LEU A 100 3.38 11.77 4.39
N ARG A 101 3.84 12.83 3.74
CA ARG A 101 4.28 14.05 4.43
C ARG A 101 3.08 14.83 4.94
N PRO A 102 3.20 15.49 6.12
CA PRO A 102 2.15 16.35 6.64
C PRO A 102 1.74 17.43 5.62
N GLY A 103 0.44 17.69 5.51
CA GLY A 103 -0.10 18.72 4.62
C GLY A 103 -0.11 18.36 3.13
N ARG A 104 0.29 17.15 2.75
CA ARG A 104 0.13 16.64 1.37
C ARG A 104 -1.18 15.88 1.25
N MET A 105 -1.90 16.10 0.15
CA MET A 105 -3.09 15.33 -0.20
C MET A 105 -2.67 14.23 -1.15
N TYR A 106 -2.96 12.98 -0.79
CA TYR A 106 -2.75 11.81 -1.63
C TYR A 106 -4.04 10.98 -1.58
N PRO A 107 -4.50 10.41 -2.72
CA PRO A 107 -5.71 9.61 -2.73
C PRO A 107 -5.67 8.52 -1.65
N PRO A 108 -6.77 8.32 -0.89
CA PRO A 108 -6.81 7.23 0.05
C PRO A 108 -6.62 5.92 -0.73
N HIS A 109 -5.82 5.03 -0.17
CA HIS A 109 -5.77 3.65 -0.60
C HIS A 109 -6.19 2.81 0.60
N ASP A 110 -6.95 1.74 0.35
CA ASP A 110 -7.31 0.82 1.41
C ASP A 110 -6.03 0.29 2.05
N SER A 111 -5.87 0.56 3.34
CA SER A 111 -4.79 -0.02 4.12
C SER A 111 -5.00 -1.53 4.13
N HIS A 112 -4.18 -2.27 3.37
CA HIS A 112 -4.25 -3.72 3.39
C HIS A 112 -3.98 -4.25 4.81
N GLU A 113 -4.60 -5.39 5.08
CA GLU A 113 -4.41 -6.17 6.31
C GLU A 113 -2.93 -6.27 6.68
N SER A 114 -2.64 -6.17 7.98
CA SER A 114 -1.32 -6.40 8.53
C SER A 114 -0.76 -7.73 8.03
N VAL A 115 0.39 -7.68 7.36
CA VAL A 115 1.01 -8.86 6.75
C VAL A 115 1.86 -9.57 7.78
N TRP A 116 1.23 -10.35 8.64
CA TRP A 116 1.94 -11.18 9.60
C TRP A 116 2.79 -12.21 8.87
N TYR A 117 3.99 -12.47 9.38
CA TYR A 117 4.91 -13.47 8.83
C TYR A 117 5.21 -13.32 7.33
N TRP A 118 5.17 -12.08 6.83
CA TRP A 118 5.35 -11.78 5.40
C TRP A 118 6.69 -12.29 4.83
N ASN A 119 7.70 -12.42 5.67
CA ASN A 119 9.03 -12.92 5.34
C ASN A 119 9.22 -14.43 5.62
N ALA A 120 8.14 -15.18 5.91
CA ALA A 120 8.20 -16.61 6.17
C ALA A 120 8.36 -17.44 4.89
N ARG A 121 7.91 -16.91 3.74
CA ARG A 121 8.04 -17.56 2.43
C ARG A 121 8.86 -16.67 1.51
N TRP A 122 10.10 -17.08 1.29
CA TRP A 122 11.04 -16.44 0.38
C TRP A 122 11.60 -17.47 -0.60
N PHE A 123 12.04 -16.99 -1.76
CA PHE A 123 12.60 -17.80 -2.84
C PHE A 123 13.67 -17.01 -3.59
N TYR A 124 14.49 -17.70 -4.37
CA TYR A 124 15.44 -17.10 -5.29
C TYR A 124 14.80 -16.92 -6.66
N GLU A 125 15.00 -15.75 -7.24
CA GLU A 125 14.55 -15.43 -8.59
C GLU A 125 15.72 -14.88 -9.38
N LYS A 126 15.81 -15.23 -10.67
CA LYS A 126 16.88 -14.72 -11.52
C LYS A 126 16.71 -13.22 -11.73
N ASN A 127 17.82 -12.50 -11.68
CA ASN A 127 17.83 -11.07 -11.98
C ASN A 127 17.65 -10.88 -13.49
N ILE A 128 16.44 -10.51 -13.89
CA ILE A 128 16.11 -10.19 -15.28
C ILE A 128 16.35 -8.71 -15.50
N THR A 129 17.24 -8.36 -16.43
CA THR A 129 17.46 -6.99 -16.88
C THR A 129 16.54 -6.66 -18.07
N VAL A 130 16.10 -5.41 -18.16
CA VAL A 130 15.40 -4.91 -19.37
C VAL A 130 16.45 -4.54 -20.41
N LEU A 131 16.18 -4.77 -21.70
CA LEU A 131 17.02 -4.30 -22.80
C LEU A 131 17.27 -2.79 -22.65
N GLY A 132 18.54 -2.40 -22.46
CA GLY A 132 18.97 -1.01 -22.28
C GLY A 132 19.16 -0.55 -20.82
N VAL A 133 18.73 -1.34 -19.84
CA VAL A 133 19.02 -1.11 -18.41
C VAL A 133 20.08 -2.11 -17.97
N HIS A 134 21.31 -1.63 -17.74
CA HIS A 134 22.46 -2.48 -17.46
C HIS A 134 22.43 -3.14 -16.07
N GLU A 135 21.61 -2.63 -15.14
CA GLU A 135 21.55 -3.11 -13.76
C GLU A 135 20.10 -3.32 -13.33
N GLY A 136 19.74 -4.57 -13.02
CA GLY A 136 18.44 -4.92 -12.44
C GLY A 136 18.40 -4.62 -10.94
N LEU A 137 17.95 -5.58 -10.13
CA LEU A 137 17.99 -5.42 -8.68
C LEU A 137 19.44 -5.39 -8.15
N PRO A 138 19.74 -4.64 -7.07
CA PRO A 138 21.06 -4.67 -6.45
C PRO A 138 21.40 -6.06 -5.92
N THR A 139 22.68 -6.41 -5.92
CA THR A 139 23.17 -7.66 -5.32
C THR A 139 22.78 -7.73 -3.85
N PHE A 140 22.33 -8.91 -3.42
CA PHE A 140 21.88 -9.11 -2.04
C PHE A 140 23.04 -8.98 -1.06
N VAL A 141 22.86 -8.11 -0.06
CA VAL A 141 23.75 -7.90 1.08
C VAL A 141 22.88 -7.94 2.33
N ASN A 142 23.11 -8.90 3.22
CA ASN A 142 22.31 -9.09 4.43
C ASN A 142 22.74 -8.13 5.55
N GLU A 143 22.63 -6.83 5.33
CA GLU A 143 22.99 -5.78 6.28
C GLU A 143 21.83 -4.79 6.45
N PRO A 144 21.73 -4.09 7.60
CA PRO A 144 20.82 -2.95 7.74
C PRO A 144 21.15 -1.87 6.69
N PRO A 145 20.15 -1.16 6.15
CA PRO A 145 20.42 -0.08 5.23
C PRO A 145 21.06 1.11 5.98
N GLU A 146 22.01 1.76 5.32
CA GLU A 146 22.70 2.93 5.85
C GLU A 146 21.85 4.19 5.69
N GLU A 147 21.77 5.00 6.75
CA GLU A 147 20.99 6.25 6.73
C GLU A 147 21.58 7.25 5.74
N ARG A 148 20.71 7.85 4.90
CA ARG A 148 21.07 8.84 3.89
C ARG A 148 20.22 10.08 4.02
N ASP A 149 20.76 11.24 3.67
CA ASP A 149 20.03 12.51 3.65
C ASP A 149 18.76 12.46 2.78
N SER A 150 18.80 11.65 1.72
CA SER A 150 17.69 11.44 0.79
C SER A 150 16.43 10.92 1.49
N TRP A 151 16.56 10.21 2.62
CA TRP A 151 15.44 9.63 3.37
C TRP A 151 14.42 10.69 3.83
N SER A 152 14.92 11.89 4.15
CA SER A 152 14.10 13.02 4.59
C SER A 152 13.98 14.14 3.55
N GLN A 153 14.77 14.08 2.48
CA GLN A 153 14.82 15.08 1.41
C GLN A 153 13.43 15.39 0.84
N LEU A 154 13.06 16.66 0.93
CA LEU A 154 11.84 17.20 0.34
C LEU A 154 12.19 17.84 -1.00
N ASN A 155 11.43 17.51 -2.04
CA ASN A 155 11.50 18.26 -3.29
C ASN A 155 10.38 19.31 -3.33
N THR A 156 10.75 20.59 -3.31
CA THR A 156 9.81 21.72 -3.36
C THR A 156 9.40 22.12 -4.78
N LEU A 157 10.19 21.76 -5.80
CA LEU A 157 9.94 22.12 -7.20
C LEU A 157 8.74 21.37 -7.81
N ALA A 158 8.31 20.27 -7.19
CA ALA A 158 7.09 19.58 -7.57
C ALA A 158 5.83 20.32 -7.10
N GLU A 159 5.92 21.20 -6.12
CA GLU A 159 4.74 21.75 -5.43
C GLU A 159 3.79 22.54 -6.33
N GLU A 160 4.34 23.36 -7.21
CA GLU A 160 3.57 24.24 -8.10
C GLU A 160 2.88 23.47 -9.23
N ASN A 161 3.55 22.43 -9.76
CA ASN A 161 3.02 21.61 -10.83
C ASN A 161 1.89 20.69 -10.34
N PHE A 162 2.02 20.10 -9.15
CA PHE A 162 1.04 19.11 -8.66
C PHE A 162 -0.21 19.71 -8.04
N ARG A 163 -0.14 20.91 -7.43
CA ARG A 163 -1.35 21.59 -6.98
C ARG A 163 -2.31 21.88 -8.12
N THR A 164 -1.77 22.18 -9.29
CA THR A 164 -2.55 22.46 -10.50
C THR A 164 -3.18 21.16 -11.03
N ILE A 165 -2.39 20.09 -11.09
CA ILE A 165 -2.85 18.78 -11.59
C ILE A 165 -3.92 18.16 -10.69
N LEU A 166 -3.74 18.16 -9.37
CA LEU A 166 -4.72 17.58 -8.43
C LEU A 166 -5.99 18.42 -8.24
N ARG A 167 -5.99 19.69 -8.70
CA ARG A 167 -7.15 20.59 -8.64
C ARG A 167 -7.88 20.70 -9.98
N ALA A 168 -7.34 20.15 -11.06
CA ALA A 168 -8.05 20.09 -12.31
C ALA A 168 -9.32 19.26 -12.09
N PRO A 169 -10.52 19.79 -12.40
CA PRO A 169 -11.71 18.96 -12.43
C PRO A 169 -11.42 17.85 -13.43
N VAL A 170 -11.67 16.60 -13.03
CA VAL A 170 -11.80 15.52 -14.02
C VAL A 170 -12.87 16.02 -14.97
N SER A 171 -12.53 16.26 -16.23
CA SER A 171 -13.50 16.58 -17.28
C SER A 171 -14.37 15.34 -17.47
N GLY A 172 -15.31 15.15 -16.55
CA GLY A 172 -16.49 14.37 -16.80
C GLY A 172 -17.28 15.21 -17.78
N ASP A 173 -17.30 14.77 -19.03
CA ASP A 173 -18.33 15.18 -19.97
C ASP A 173 -19.66 14.95 -19.26
N ALA A 174 -20.27 16.02 -18.78
CA ALA A 174 -21.67 16.02 -18.45
C ALA A 174 -22.38 15.80 -19.79
N VAL A 175 -22.77 14.56 -20.03
CA VAL A 175 -23.85 14.27 -20.97
C VAL A 175 -25.05 15.02 -20.40
N GLU A 176 -25.35 16.17 -20.98
CA GLU A 176 -26.64 16.84 -20.78
C GLU A 176 -27.68 15.88 -21.35
N ASP A 177 -28.37 15.17 -20.45
CA ASP A 177 -29.59 14.45 -20.81
C ASP A 177 -30.58 15.46 -21.40
N PRO A 178 -31.19 15.18 -22.56
CA PRO A 178 -32.15 16.08 -23.16
C PRO A 178 -33.37 16.19 -22.23
N GLU A 179 -33.84 17.43 -22.04
CA GLU A 179 -35.08 17.73 -21.33
C GLU A 179 -36.26 17.02 -22.05
N ASP A 180 -36.80 15.97 -21.44
CA ASP A 180 -38.08 15.39 -21.83
C ASP A 180 -39.20 16.32 -21.29
N ASP A 181 -39.79 17.09 -22.20
CA ASP A 181 -41.11 17.69 -22.03
C ASP A 181 -42.15 16.56 -21.92
N ASP A 182 -42.69 16.31 -20.72
CA ASP A 182 -43.89 15.49 -20.55
C ASP A 182 -44.97 16.26 -19.78
N GLU A 183 -46.12 16.37 -20.44
CA GLU A 183 -47.31 17.09 -20.03
C GLU A 183 -47.98 16.44 -18.81
N GLY A 184 -48.79 17.24 -18.12
CA GLY A 184 -49.25 16.93 -16.78
C GLY A 184 -50.17 15.73 -16.65
N GLU A 185 -49.99 14.99 -15.56
CA GLU A 185 -51.06 14.17 -14.99
C GLU A 185 -51.16 14.38 -13.46
N GLU A 186 -52.40 14.42 -13.01
CA GLU A 186 -52.92 14.99 -11.77
C GLU A 186 -52.52 14.19 -10.51
N ARG A 187 -52.10 14.91 -9.46
CA ARG A 187 -51.73 14.33 -8.15
C ARG A 187 -52.92 13.69 -7.44
N VAL A 188 -52.86 12.37 -7.22
CA VAL A 188 -53.65 11.69 -6.20
C VAL A 188 -52.84 11.58 -4.89
N PRO A 189 -53.35 12.03 -3.73
CA PRO A 189 -52.59 12.00 -2.48
C PRO A 189 -52.51 10.58 -1.90
N ARG A 190 -51.29 10.04 -1.77
CA ARG A 190 -51.03 8.79 -1.02
C ARG A 190 -51.02 9.07 0.49
N LYS A 191 -51.85 8.32 1.24
CA LYS A 191 -51.87 8.30 2.71
C LYS A 191 -50.50 7.90 3.28
N ALA A 192 -50.06 8.61 4.32
CA ALA A 192 -48.83 8.32 5.06
C ALA A 192 -48.86 6.93 5.72
N ALA A 193 -47.83 6.13 5.50
CA ALA A 193 -47.60 4.89 6.22
C ALA A 193 -47.04 5.17 7.64
N PRO A 194 -47.46 4.44 8.68
CA PRO A 194 -46.96 4.65 10.04
C PRO A 194 -45.51 4.14 10.22
N ARG A 195 -44.73 4.88 11.02
CA ARG A 195 -43.35 4.56 11.41
C ARG A 195 -43.25 3.20 12.13
N PRO A 196 -42.24 2.36 11.85
CA PRO A 196 -42.00 1.17 12.65
C PRO A 196 -41.44 1.55 14.03
N THR A 197 -42.11 1.06 15.07
CA THR A 197 -41.72 1.18 16.48
C THR A 197 -40.59 0.21 16.84
N LYS A 198 -39.67 0.65 17.70
CA LYS A 198 -38.53 -0.14 18.19
C LYS A 198 -39.01 -1.40 18.93
N ARG A 199 -38.54 -2.58 18.55
CA ARG A 199 -38.76 -3.83 19.29
C ARG A 199 -38.00 -3.82 20.63
N PRO A 200 -38.59 -4.28 21.75
CA PRO A 200 -37.88 -4.41 23.02
C PRO A 200 -36.96 -5.64 23.03
N ARG A 201 -35.87 -5.50 23.78
CA ARG A 201 -34.86 -6.53 24.07
C ARG A 201 -35.44 -7.59 25.00
N ALA A 202 -35.55 -8.84 24.54
CA ALA A 202 -35.92 -9.96 25.42
C ALA A 202 -34.72 -10.34 26.30
N LYS A 203 -34.90 -10.23 27.62
CA LYS A 203 -34.10 -10.95 28.63
C LYS A 203 -34.76 -12.32 28.82
N ALA A 204 -33.98 -13.39 28.81
CA ALA A 204 -34.37 -14.66 29.40
C ALA A 204 -33.42 -14.94 30.57
N SER A 205 -34.01 -15.11 31.74
CA SER A 205 -33.40 -15.41 33.03
C SER A 205 -34.08 -16.65 33.62
N GLY A 206 -33.28 -17.52 34.24
CA GLY A 206 -33.70 -18.62 35.13
C GLY A 206 -34.06 -19.92 34.40
N SER A 207 -33.78 -21.13 34.91
CA SER A 207 -33.40 -21.59 36.27
C SER A 207 -33.02 -23.09 36.14
N GLU A 208 -31.83 -23.47 36.63
CA GLU A 208 -31.53 -24.44 37.70
C GLU A 208 -32.18 -25.84 37.70
N ALA A 209 -31.30 -26.85 37.84
CA ALA A 209 -31.35 -28.10 38.62
C ALA A 209 -30.47 -29.13 37.88
N GLY A 210 -29.52 -29.88 38.43
CA GLY A 210 -29.26 -30.34 39.79
C GLY A 210 -28.93 -31.85 39.71
N GLY A 211 -27.84 -32.30 40.36
CA GLY A 211 -27.46 -33.73 40.52
C GLY A 211 -26.19 -34.11 39.74
N SER A 212 -24.98 -34.17 40.32
CA SER A 212 -24.42 -35.03 41.40
C SER A 212 -23.79 -36.32 40.87
N SER A 213 -22.54 -36.58 41.33
CA SER A 213 -21.81 -37.87 41.44
C SER A 213 -21.47 -38.61 40.12
N GLU A 214 -20.36 -39.33 39.92
CA GLU A 214 -19.31 -39.88 40.79
C GLU A 214 -18.13 -40.39 39.91
N ASN A 215 -17.05 -40.76 40.61
CA ASN A 215 -15.74 -41.25 40.20
C ASN A 215 -15.65 -42.51 39.31
N THR A 216 -14.38 -42.84 38.98
CA THR A 216 -13.74 -44.13 38.62
C THR A 216 -13.52 -44.29 37.10
N HIS A 217 -12.33 -44.49 36.54
CA HIS A 217 -11.09 -45.13 37.01
C HIS A 217 -9.87 -44.50 36.32
#